data_AF-A0A5B8VW72-F1
#
_entry.id   AF-A0A5B8VW72-F1
#
_cell.length_a   1.000
_cell.length_b   1.000
_cell.length_c   1.000
_cell.angle_alpha   90.00
_cell.angle_beta   90.00
_cell.angle_gamma   90.00
#
_symmetry.space_group_name_H-M   'P 1'
#
loop_
_entity.id
_entity.type
_entity.pdbx_description
1 polymer ?
#
loop_
_entity_poly.entity_id
_entity_poly.type
_entity_poly.pdbx_seq_one_letter_code
_entity_poly.pdbx_strand_id
1 'polypeptide(L)'
;MNHITENALVAGTLLAVFIIPVVIITRRSKQKRFAALNQRLQAIANEHHLSLSRSEFIGNKIIGWAQSGKALLFGTQETLTVNDLNNATRCYVLKSMNGTAVKSIILQIADQANRQLCSIPFYQQFIDNELKLKQLETQAKDWEQLLNSQFQK
;
A
#
# COMPACT_ATOMS: atom_id res chain seq x y z
N MET A 1 -0.84 13.79 -52.14
CA MET A 1 -1.33 13.81 -50.73
C MET A 1 -1.38 12.43 -50.06
N ASN A 2 -1.35 11.32 -50.79
CA ASN A 2 -1.46 9.96 -50.21
C ASN A 2 -0.21 9.48 -49.43
N HIS A 3 0.97 9.99 -49.76
CA HIS A 3 2.21 9.59 -49.08
C HIS A 3 2.29 10.02 -47.62
N ILE A 4 1.61 11.11 -47.23
CA ILE A 4 1.63 11.59 -45.83
C ILE A 4 0.75 10.68 -44.96
N THR A 5 -0.40 10.25 -45.47
CA THR A 5 -1.31 9.34 -44.75
C THR A 5 -0.75 7.91 -44.67
N GLU A 6 -0.11 7.41 -45.73
CA GLU A 6 0.57 6.11 -45.71
C GLU A 6 1.77 6.10 -44.75
N ASN A 7 2.62 7.13 -44.79
CA ASN A 7 3.77 7.23 -43.88
C ASN A 7 3.32 7.38 -42.42
N ALA A 8 2.23 8.10 -42.15
CA ALA A 8 1.66 8.20 -40.81
C ALA A 8 1.10 6.86 -40.30
N LEU A 9 0.45 6.08 -41.17
CA LEU A 9 -0.08 4.75 -40.84
C LEU A 9 1.05 3.74 -40.55
N VAL A 10 2.11 3.76 -41.36
CA VAL A 10 3.29 2.91 -41.17
C VAL A 10 4.02 3.29 -39.87
N ALA A 11 4.24 4.58 -39.62
CA ALA A 11 4.87 5.06 -38.39
C ALA A 11 4.07 4.72 -37.13
N GLY A 12 2.73 4.85 -37.19
CA GLY A 12 1.84 4.49 -36.09
C GLY A 12 1.84 2.99 -35.80
N THR A 13 1.86 2.16 -36.84
CA THR A 13 1.93 0.70 -36.71
C THR A 13 3.26 0.26 -36.11
N LEU A 14 4.38 0.83 -36.56
CA LEU A 14 5.70 0.58 -35.97
C LEU A 14 5.76 0.96 -34.49
N LEU A 15 5.24 2.14 -34.11
CA LEU A 15 5.19 2.55 -32.71
C LEU A 15 4.36 1.60 -31.84
N ALA A 16 3.20 1.14 -32.34
CA ALA A 16 2.35 0.20 -31.62
C ALA A 16 3.08 -1.14 -31.36
N VAL A 17 3.83 -1.65 -32.34
CA VAL A 17 4.60 -2.91 -32.22
C VAL A 17 5.66 -2.83 -31.13
N PHE A 18 6.25 -1.66 -30.88
CA PHE A 18 7.25 -1.50 -29.81
C PHE A 18 6.63 -1.15 -28.44
N ILE A 19 5.62 -0.27 -28.41
CA ILE A 19 5.05 0.24 -27.15
C ILE A 19 4.17 -0.81 -26.46
N ILE A 20 3.34 -1.53 -27.22
CA ILE A 20 2.36 -2.47 -26.63
C ILE A 20 3.07 -3.59 -25.84
N PRO A 21 4.10 -4.28 -26.37
CA PRO A 21 4.81 -5.31 -25.61
C PRO A 21 5.45 -4.78 -24.33
N VAL A 22 6.04 -3.59 -24.37
CA VAL A 22 6.66 -2.94 -23.19
C VAL A 22 5.61 -2.68 -22.11
N VAL A 23 4.43 -2.17 -22.48
CA VAL A 23 3.32 -1.94 -21.54
C VAL A 23 2.82 -3.27 -20.95
N ILE A 24 2.70 -4.33 -21.75
CA ILE A 24 2.27 -5.64 -21.26
C ILE A 24 3.28 -6.24 -20.28
N ILE A 25 4.58 -6.19 -20.61
CA ILE A 25 5.65 -6.73 -19.76
C ILE A 25 5.72 -5.99 -18.43
N THR A 26 5.67 -4.66 -18.45
CA THR A 26 5.70 -3.84 -17.22
C THR A 26 4.49 -4.08 -16.34
N ARG A 27 3.29 -4.24 -16.91
CA ARG A 27 2.07 -4.61 -16.17
C ARG A 27 2.19 -5.99 -15.54
N ARG A 28 2.61 -7.01 -16.30
CA ARG A 28 2.79 -8.38 -15.78
C ARG A 28 3.84 -8.44 -14.68
N SER A 29 4.94 -7.72 -14.82
CA SER A 29 5.99 -7.65 -13.79
C SER A 29 5.45 -7.08 -12.47
N LYS A 30 4.67 -5.99 -12.53
CA LYS A 30 4.01 -5.42 -11.34
C LYS A 30 3.05 -6.42 -10.69
N GLN A 31 2.22 -7.09 -11.49
CA GLN A 31 1.28 -8.10 -10.99
C GLN A 31 1.99 -9.26 -10.28
N LYS A 32 3.07 -9.79 -10.87
CA LYS A 32 3.86 -10.85 -10.24
C LYS A 32 4.48 -10.41 -8.92
N ARG A 33 5.00 -9.18 -8.86
CA ARG A 33 5.56 -8.59 -7.63
C ARG A 33 4.51 -8.46 -6.53
N PHE A 34 3.30 -8.02 -6.88
CA PHE A 34 2.19 -7.92 -5.94
C PHE A 34 1.71 -9.28 -5.47
N ALA A 35 1.56 -10.25 -6.37
CA ALA A 35 1.19 -11.61 -6.01
C ALA A 35 2.21 -12.25 -5.06
N ALA A 36 3.51 -12.08 -5.34
CA ALA A 36 4.58 -12.59 -4.48
C ALA A 36 4.57 -11.94 -3.08
N LEU A 37 4.35 -10.62 -3.01
CA LEU A 37 4.26 -9.92 -1.73
C LEU A 37 3.02 -10.37 -0.92
N ASN A 38 1.88 -10.56 -1.59
CA ASN A 38 0.67 -11.08 -0.95
C ASN A 38 0.85 -12.53 -0.46
N GLN A 39 1.50 -13.38 -1.25
CA GLN A 39 1.85 -14.74 -0.84
C GLN A 39 2.76 -14.74 0.38
N ARG A 40 3.76 -13.83 0.44
CA ARG A 40 4.61 -13.66 1.62
C ARG A 40 3.83 -13.20 2.84
N LEU A 41 2.93 -12.23 2.69
CA LEU A 41 2.05 -11.78 3.77
C LEU A 41 1.21 -12.94 4.32
N GLN A 42 0.63 -13.75 3.43
CA GLN A 42 -0.14 -14.93 3.82
C GLN A 42 0.71 -16.01 4.47
N ALA A 43 1.91 -16.26 3.97
CA ALA A 43 2.83 -17.24 4.56
C ALA A 43 3.20 -16.86 6.00
N ILE A 44 3.52 -15.59 6.24
CA ILE A 44 3.84 -15.08 7.57
C ILE A 44 2.60 -15.09 8.48
N ALA A 45 1.43 -14.72 7.96
CA ALA A 45 0.18 -14.86 8.72
C ALA A 45 -0.03 -16.31 9.18
N ASN A 46 0.15 -17.28 8.28
CA ASN A 46 0.00 -18.70 8.59
C ASN A 46 1.04 -19.21 9.59
N GLU A 47 2.30 -18.75 9.49
CA GLU A 47 3.38 -19.07 10.44
C GLU A 47 3.02 -18.62 11.87
N HIS A 48 2.35 -17.48 12.00
CA HIS A 48 1.85 -16.97 13.28
C HIS A 48 0.44 -17.47 13.64
N HIS A 49 -0.11 -18.45 12.91
CA HIS A 49 -1.48 -18.96 13.09
C HIS A 49 -2.57 -17.87 13.02
N LEU A 50 -2.33 -16.84 12.20
CA LEU A 50 -3.22 -15.71 11.97
C LEU A 50 -4.02 -15.88 10.68
N SER A 51 -5.32 -15.56 10.73
CA SER A 51 -6.17 -15.50 9.54
C SER A 51 -6.38 -14.05 9.12
N LEU A 52 -5.88 -13.69 7.93
CA LEU A 52 -6.05 -12.36 7.36
C LEU A 52 -7.50 -12.13 6.95
N SER A 53 -8.18 -11.17 7.57
CA SER A 53 -9.54 -10.78 7.22
C SER A 53 -9.57 -9.67 6.17
N ARG A 54 -8.54 -8.82 6.12
CA ARG A 54 -8.36 -7.79 5.09
C ARG A 54 -6.89 -7.68 4.72
N SER A 55 -6.60 -7.49 3.44
CA SER A 55 -5.27 -7.11 2.97
C SER A 55 -5.40 -6.07 1.86
N GLU A 56 -4.46 -5.12 1.82
CA GLU A 56 -4.49 -4.03 0.85
C GLU A 56 -3.07 -3.55 0.53
N PHE A 57 -2.88 -3.07 -0.70
CA PHE A 57 -1.63 -2.45 -1.12
C PHE A 57 -1.65 -0.94 -0.87
N ILE A 58 -0.56 -0.46 -0.29
CA ILE A 58 -0.27 0.95 -0.06
C ILE A 58 1.00 1.29 -0.83
N GLY A 59 0.86 1.80 -2.05
CA GLY A 59 2.01 2.07 -2.93
C GLY A 59 2.78 0.80 -3.30
N ASN A 60 4.02 0.66 -2.79
CA ASN A 60 4.87 -0.52 -2.93
C ASN A 60 4.87 -1.42 -1.67
N LYS A 61 4.00 -1.12 -0.71
CA LYS A 61 3.86 -1.78 0.58
C LYS A 61 2.55 -2.54 0.63
N ILE A 62 2.44 -3.48 1.56
CA ILE A 62 1.21 -4.22 1.83
C ILE A 62 0.88 -4.10 3.32
N ILE A 63 -0.40 -4.00 3.63
CA ILE A 63 -0.93 -4.05 4.98
C ILE A 63 -1.99 -5.16 5.07
N GLY A 64 -2.03 -5.87 6.18
CA GLY A 64 -2.95 -6.97 6.43
C GLY A 64 -3.46 -6.93 7.85
N TRP A 65 -4.78 -7.01 8.02
CA TRP A 65 -5.43 -7.17 9.32
C TRP A 65 -5.76 -8.63 9.57
N ALA A 66 -5.34 -9.15 10.71
CA ALA A 66 -5.72 -10.46 11.20
C ALA A 66 -6.62 -10.31 12.43
N GLN A 67 -7.93 -10.52 12.23
CA GLN A 67 -8.91 -10.39 13.31
C GLN A 67 -8.71 -11.46 14.40
N SER A 68 -8.32 -12.68 14.04
CA SER A 68 -8.22 -13.82 14.97
C SER A 68 -7.18 -13.63 16.07
N GLY A 69 -6.14 -12.82 15.83
CA GLY A 69 -5.08 -12.54 16.80
C GLY A 69 -4.88 -11.05 17.08
N LYS A 70 -5.86 -10.20 16.74
CA LYS A 70 -5.77 -8.73 16.81
C LYS A 70 -4.40 -8.22 16.36
N ALA A 71 -3.95 -8.67 15.19
CA ALA A 71 -2.59 -8.41 14.72
C ALA A 71 -2.61 -7.67 13.37
N LEU A 72 -1.66 -6.76 13.21
CA LEU A 72 -1.50 -5.96 12.00
C LEU A 72 -0.16 -6.30 11.35
N LEU A 73 -0.25 -6.88 10.16
CA LEU A 73 0.89 -7.22 9.34
C LEU A 73 1.16 -6.07 8.38
N PHE A 74 2.41 -5.67 8.27
CA PHE A 74 2.83 -4.62 7.35
C PHE A 74 4.18 -4.96 6.75
N GLY A 75 4.35 -4.76 5.45
CA GLY A 75 5.64 -5.05 4.83
C GLY A 75 5.85 -4.42 3.47
N THR A 76 7.12 -4.37 3.09
CA THR A 76 7.59 -4.11 1.73
C THR A 76 8.07 -5.43 1.11
N GLN A 77 8.70 -5.37 -0.06
CA GLN A 77 9.31 -6.56 -0.66
C GLN A 77 10.45 -7.15 0.18
N GLU A 78 11.09 -6.34 1.01
CA GLU A 78 12.30 -6.70 1.74
C GLU A 78 12.00 -7.11 3.18
N THR A 79 11.07 -6.40 3.82
CA THR A 79 10.78 -6.56 5.25
C THR A 79 9.29 -6.72 5.46
N LEU A 80 8.90 -7.61 6.37
CA LEU A 80 7.52 -7.76 6.81
C LEU A 80 7.51 -7.89 8.33
N THR A 81 6.65 -7.13 8.97
CA THR A 81 6.51 -7.06 10.42
C THR A 81 5.10 -7.48 10.82
N VAL A 82 5.01 -8.21 11.93
CA VAL A 82 3.76 -8.58 12.57
C VAL A 82 3.68 -7.77 13.86
N ASN A 83 2.67 -6.93 13.98
CA ASN A 83 2.46 -6.08 15.15
C ASN A 83 1.27 -6.62 15.94
N ASP A 84 1.52 -7.10 17.15
CA ASP A 84 0.46 -7.47 18.09
C ASP A 84 -0.23 -6.20 18.63
N LEU A 85 -1.55 -6.11 18.41
CA LEU A 85 -2.38 -4.98 18.81
C LEU A 85 -3.37 -5.35 19.94
N ASN A 86 -3.09 -6.40 20.73
CA ASN A 86 -3.92 -6.79 21.88
C ASN A 86 -4.16 -5.64 22.89
N ASN A 87 -3.17 -4.76 23.07
CA ASN A 87 -3.26 -3.60 23.96
C ASN A 87 -3.67 -2.30 23.23
N ALA A 88 -3.96 -2.36 21.93
CA ALA A 88 -4.34 -1.19 21.16
C ALA A 88 -5.78 -0.77 21.49
N THR A 89 -5.94 0.52 21.77
CA THR A 89 -7.27 1.08 22.04
C THR A 89 -7.67 2.15 21.04
N ARG A 90 -6.67 2.78 20.39
CA ARG A 90 -6.89 3.90 19.47
C ARG A 90 -5.97 3.79 18.28
N CYS A 91 -6.51 4.15 17.13
CA CYS A 91 -5.77 4.40 15.91
C CYS A 91 -6.07 5.81 15.42
N TYR A 92 -5.06 6.52 14.94
CA TYR A 92 -5.26 7.82 14.30
C TYR A 92 -4.27 8.08 13.17
N VAL A 93 -4.69 8.88 12.18
CA VAL A 93 -3.82 9.31 11.09
C VAL A 93 -3.08 10.59 11.48
N LEU A 94 -1.75 10.52 11.50
CA LEU A 94 -0.88 11.68 11.62
C LEU A 94 -0.42 12.17 10.25
N LYS A 95 -0.66 13.46 9.99
CA LYS A 95 -0.19 14.17 8.81
C LYS A 95 0.85 15.22 9.23
N SER A 96 2.08 15.06 8.76
CA SER A 96 3.16 16.05 8.96
C SER A 96 3.33 16.90 7.72
N MET A 97 3.59 18.20 7.89
CA MET A 97 3.81 19.16 6.83
C MET A 97 5.28 19.61 6.78
N ASN A 98 5.77 19.94 5.60
CA ASN A 98 7.04 20.59 5.35
C ASN A 98 6.76 21.86 4.53
N GLY A 99 6.59 23.00 5.23
CA GLY A 99 6.01 24.20 4.64
C GLY A 99 4.56 23.94 4.20
N THR A 100 4.28 24.15 2.92
CA THR A 100 2.96 23.90 2.31
C THR A 100 2.78 22.47 1.80
N ALA A 101 3.87 21.69 1.70
CA ALA A 101 3.85 20.33 1.19
C ALA A 101 3.60 19.31 2.31
N VAL A 102 2.95 18.19 1.99
CA VAL A 102 2.82 17.07 2.93
C VAL A 102 4.18 16.37 3.03
N LYS A 103 4.69 16.24 4.24
CA LYS A 103 5.94 15.53 4.56
C LYS A 103 5.70 14.04 4.75
N SER A 104 4.67 13.68 5.52
CA SER A 104 4.35 12.29 5.78
C SER A 104 2.88 12.09 6.18
N ILE A 105 2.38 10.89 5.91
CA ILE A 105 1.10 10.37 6.42
C ILE A 105 1.42 9.05 7.11
N ILE A 106 1.11 8.96 8.39
CA ILE A 106 1.42 7.82 9.24
C ILE A 106 0.15 7.39 9.97
N LEU A 107 -0.17 6.10 9.92
CA LEU A 107 -1.19 5.50 10.76
C LEU A 107 -0.53 5.14 12.10
N GLN A 108 -0.89 5.84 13.16
CA GLN A 108 -0.36 5.58 14.50
C GLN A 108 -1.38 4.79 15.32
N ILE A 109 -0.89 3.79 16.05
CA ILE A 109 -1.70 2.96 16.93
C ILE A 109 -1.15 3.09 18.35
N ALA A 110 -2.04 3.33 19.31
CA ALA A 110 -1.70 3.61 20.69
C ALA A 110 -2.53 2.78 21.68
N ASP A 111 -1.94 2.58 22.86
CA ASP A 111 -2.62 1.98 24.01
C ASP A 111 -3.51 3.01 24.75
N GLN A 112 -4.16 2.57 25.82
CA GLN A 112 -5.03 3.43 26.63
C GLN A 112 -4.28 4.61 27.28
N ALA A 113 -2.98 4.45 27.53
CA ALA A 113 -2.11 5.48 28.08
C ALA A 113 -1.52 6.40 26.98
N ASN A 114 -2.03 6.34 25.75
CA ASN A 114 -1.50 7.06 24.58
C ASN A 114 -0.04 6.70 24.25
N ARG A 115 0.48 5.55 24.72
CA ARG A 115 1.80 5.08 24.32
C ARG A 115 1.69 4.48 22.93
N GLN A 116 2.61 4.87 22.05
CA GLN A 116 2.69 4.34 20.70
C GLN A 116 3.07 2.86 20.74
N LEU A 117 2.20 2.00 20.20
CA LEU A 117 2.45 0.58 20.02
C LEU A 117 3.11 0.29 18.68
N CYS A 118 2.57 0.90 17.61
CA CYS A 118 3.17 0.81 16.29
C CYS A 118 2.79 2.01 15.41
N SER A 119 3.51 2.17 14.32
CA SER A 119 3.26 3.19 13.32
C SER A 119 3.49 2.63 11.91
N ILE A 120 2.59 2.96 10.99
CA ILE A 120 2.64 2.49 9.62
C ILE A 120 2.71 3.69 8.67
N PRO A 121 3.80 3.86 7.92
CA PRO A 121 3.94 4.96 6.98
C PRO A 121 3.18 4.69 5.67
N PHE A 122 2.13 5.48 5.42
CA PHE A 122 1.36 5.47 4.18
C PHE A 122 2.01 6.34 3.11
N TYR A 123 2.60 7.47 3.50
CA TYR A 123 3.29 8.39 2.61
C TYR A 123 4.50 9.01 3.29
N GLN A 124 5.61 9.11 2.57
CA GLN A 124 6.80 9.86 2.93
C GLN A 124 7.29 10.66 1.71
N GLN A 125 7.51 11.96 1.92
CA GLN A 125 8.06 12.86 0.91
C GLN A 125 9.40 12.31 0.39
N PHE A 126 9.61 12.39 -0.93
CA PHE A 126 10.78 11.87 -1.66
C PHE A 126 10.91 10.34 -1.74
N ILE A 127 10.06 9.58 -1.06
CA ILE A 127 10.05 8.11 -1.13
C ILE A 127 8.83 7.64 -1.92
N ASP A 128 7.66 8.17 -1.58
CA ASP A 128 6.38 7.76 -2.16
C ASP A 128 5.96 8.69 -3.30
N ASN A 129 5.12 8.16 -4.20
CA ASN A 129 4.63 8.91 -5.36
C ASN A 129 3.61 9.98 -4.94
N GLU A 130 3.99 11.25 -5.06
CA GLU A 130 3.15 12.41 -4.74
C GLU A 130 1.83 12.44 -5.53
N LEU A 131 1.81 11.92 -6.77
CA LEU A 131 0.57 11.82 -7.57
C LEU A 131 -0.50 10.94 -6.91
N LYS A 132 -0.09 10.04 -5.99
CA LYS A 132 -0.99 9.16 -5.23
C LYS A 132 -1.31 9.68 -3.83
N LEU A 133 -0.83 10.88 -3.45
CA LEU A 133 -0.98 11.41 -2.09
C LEU A 133 -2.42 11.39 -1.58
N LYS A 134 -3.39 11.86 -2.39
CA LYS A 134 -4.80 11.85 -2.03
C LYS A 134 -5.34 10.44 -1.80
N GLN A 135 -4.97 9.48 -2.67
CA GLN A 135 -5.35 8.09 -2.52
C GLN A 135 -4.78 7.50 -1.22
N LEU A 136 -3.49 7.74 -0.94
CA LEU A 136 -2.83 7.27 0.27
C LEU A 136 -3.45 7.87 1.54
N GLU A 137 -3.87 9.15 1.49
CA GLU A 137 -4.58 9.81 2.58
C GLU A 137 -5.95 9.18 2.83
N THR A 138 -6.71 8.88 1.77
CA THR A 138 -7.99 8.16 1.89
C THR A 138 -7.79 6.76 2.47
N GLN A 139 -6.83 5.99 1.94
CA GLN A 139 -6.53 4.66 2.46
C GLN A 139 -6.14 4.71 3.94
N ALA A 140 -5.34 5.69 4.37
CA ALA A 140 -4.98 5.84 5.77
C ALA A 140 -6.21 6.05 6.67
N LYS A 141 -7.16 6.89 6.24
CA LYS A 141 -8.42 7.13 6.96
C LYS A 141 -9.33 5.91 7.00
N ASP A 142 -9.42 5.16 5.90
CA ASP A 142 -10.20 3.92 5.85
C ASP A 142 -9.64 2.87 6.82
N TRP A 143 -8.32 2.81 6.96
CA TRP A 143 -7.64 1.94 7.90
C TRP A 143 -7.80 2.40 9.36
N GLU A 144 -7.73 3.69 9.63
CA GLU A 144 -8.05 4.28 10.94
C GLU A 144 -9.47 3.91 11.39
N GLN A 145 -10.45 4.09 10.50
CA GLN A 145 -11.85 3.73 10.76
C GLN A 145 -12.02 2.23 11.02
N LEU A 146 -11.40 1.39 10.18
CA LEU A 146 -11.44 -0.05 10.35
C LEU A 146 -10.88 -0.44 11.71
N LEU A 147 -9.66 -0.02 12.05
CA LEU A 147 -9.00 -0.45 13.28
C LEU A 147 -9.75 0.04 14.52
N ASN A 148 -10.21 1.30 14.53
CA ASN A 148 -11.01 1.81 15.64
C ASN A 148 -12.32 1.01 15.82
N SER A 149 -12.97 0.57 14.74
CA SER A 149 -14.17 -0.28 14.83
C SER A 149 -13.88 -1.67 15.42
N GLN A 150 -12.65 -2.17 15.29
CA GLN A 150 -12.24 -3.47 15.83
C GLN A 150 -11.75 -3.36 17.28
N PHE A 151 -11.19 -2.21 17.69
CA PHE A 151 -10.73 -2.00 19.07
C PHE A 151 -11.87 -1.78 20.06
N GLN A 152 -13.04 -1.36 19.57
CA GLN A 152 -14.27 -1.22 20.38
C GLN A 152 -15.01 -2.55 20.61
N LYS A 153 -14.54 -3.65 20.02
CA LYS A 153 -15.09 -5.01 20.16
C LYS A 153 -14.24 -5.89 21.06
#